data_AF-A0A3M1BFI5-F1
#
_entry.id   AF-A0A3M1BFI5-F1
#
_cell.length_a   1.000
_cell.length_b   1.000
_cell.length_c   1.000
_cell.angle_alpha   90.00
_cell.angle_beta   90.00
_cell.angle_gamma   90.00
#
_symmetry.space_group_name_H-M   'P 1'
#
loop_
_entity.id
_entity.type
_entity.pdbx_description
1 polymer ?
#
loop_
_entity_poly.entity_id
_entity_poly.type
_entity_poly.pdbx_seq_one_letter_code
_entity_poly.pdbx_strand_id
1 'polypeptide(L)'
;SMRTGMIPIMNAMAAAGIVSLPGMMTGQILAGAPPTEAVRYQILIMFLITTGTGFGTITAITLTSRHLFDPRHRLRIERLQAEGR
;
A
#
# COMPACT_ATOMS: atom_id res chain seq x y z
N SER A 1 -2.31 0.72 -13.74
CA SER A 1 -3.68 0.36 -13.28
C SER A 1 -3.71 0.24 -11.77
N MET A 2 -4.84 0.51 -11.11
CA MET A 2 -4.99 0.33 -9.64
C MET A 2 -4.53 -1.05 -9.16
N ARG A 3 -4.87 -2.10 -9.93
CA ARG A 3 -4.41 -3.48 -9.73
C ARG A 3 -2.89 -3.57 -9.57
N THR A 4 -2.11 -2.93 -10.44
CA THR A 4 -0.64 -2.99 -10.44
C THR A 4 -0.04 -2.36 -9.19
N GLY A 5 -0.59 -1.24 -8.71
CA GLY A 5 -0.12 -0.56 -7.49
C GLY A 5 -0.42 -1.33 -6.20
N MET A 6 -1.44 -2.20 -6.22
CA MET A 6 -1.84 -3.00 -5.05
C MET A 6 -1.13 -4.38 -4.97
N ILE A 7 -0.46 -4.83 -6.04
CA ILE A 7 0.24 -6.13 -6.04
C ILE A 7 1.29 -6.24 -4.91
N PRO A 8 2.17 -5.24 -4.66
CA PRO A 8 3.20 -5.36 -3.62
C PRO A 8 2.62 -5.56 -2.23
N ILE A 9 1.56 -4.82 -1.88
CA ILE A 9 0.93 -4.88 -0.56
C ILE A 9 0.18 -6.21 -0.35
N MET A 10 -0.48 -6.70 -1.39
CA MET A 10 -1.17 -8.00 -1.34
C MET A 10 -0.19 -9.16 -1.21
N ASN A 11 0.94 -9.13 -1.94
CA ASN A 11 1.97 -10.16 -1.83
C ASN A 11 2.62 -10.17 -0.44
N ALA A 12 2.88 -8.99 0.14
CA ALA A 12 3.42 -8.89 1.49
C ALA A 12 2.44 -9.44 2.55
N MET A 13 1.13 -9.14 2.42
CA MET A 13 0.12 -9.71 3.30
C MET A 13 0.00 -11.23 3.18
N ALA A 14 -0.01 -11.75 1.95
CA ALA A 14 -0.12 -13.20 1.72
C ALA A 14 1.10 -13.96 2.27
N ALA A 15 2.31 -13.40 2.12
CA ALA A 15 3.54 -13.99 2.66
C ALA A 15 3.53 -14.05 4.19
N ALA A 16 3.04 -13.00 4.87
CA ALA A 16 2.89 -12.99 6.33
C ALA A 16 1.82 -13.97 6.85
N GLY A 17 0.86 -14.38 6.01
CA GLY A 17 -0.16 -15.36 6.36
C GLY A 17 0.22 -16.82 6.10
N ILE A 18 1.12 -17.09 5.15
CA ILE A 18 1.45 -18.46 4.71
C ILE A 18 2.84 -18.94 5.19
N VAL A 19 3.86 -18.08 5.19
CA VAL A 19 5.27 -18.57 5.21
C VAL A 19 6.06 -18.15 6.46
N SER A 20 5.66 -17.13 7.22
CA SER A 20 6.45 -16.72 8.39
C SER A 20 5.64 -16.00 9.45
N LEU A 21 5.98 -16.24 10.72
CA LEU A 21 5.80 -15.26 11.80
C LEU A 21 6.59 -14.01 11.38
N PRO A 22 5.94 -12.89 10.99
CA PRO A 22 6.63 -11.73 10.45
C PRO A 22 7.73 -11.26 11.41
N GLY A 23 8.86 -10.79 10.87
CA GLY A 23 10.09 -10.54 11.66
C GLY A 23 9.88 -9.63 12.87
N MET A 24 8.95 -8.69 12.79
CA MET A 24 8.51 -7.86 13.92
C MET A 24 7.86 -8.66 15.05
N MET A 25 7.00 -9.62 14.71
CA MET A 25 6.32 -10.46 15.68
C MET A 25 7.30 -11.41 16.38
N THR A 26 8.21 -12.04 15.63
CA THR A 26 9.28 -12.87 16.21
C THR A 26 10.24 -12.03 17.07
N GLY A 27 10.58 -10.82 16.63
CA GLY A 27 11.41 -9.88 17.39
C GLY A 27 10.78 -9.46 18.72
N GLN A 28 9.47 -9.19 18.74
CA GLN A 28 8.74 -8.89 19.97
C GLN A 28 8.69 -10.09 20.93
N ILE A 29 8.48 -11.30 20.40
CA ILE A 29 8.49 -12.52 21.22
C ILE A 29 9.88 -12.76 21.82
N LEU A 30 10.95 -12.60 21.05
CA LEU A 30 12.33 -12.72 21.54
C LEU A 30 12.70 -11.64 22.56
N ALA A 31 12.10 -10.46 22.47
CA ALA A 31 12.24 -9.37 23.45
C ALA A 31 11.45 -9.59 24.74
N GLY A 32 10.73 -10.72 24.88
CA GLY A 32 9.97 -11.07 26.07
C GLY A 32 8.52 -10.59 26.07
N ALA A 33 8.00 -10.08 24.95
CA ALA A 33 6.59 -9.72 24.84
C ALA A 33 5.70 -10.98 24.78
N PRO A 34 4.48 -10.95 25.37
CA PRO A 34 3.54 -12.06 25.27
C PRO A 34 3.21 -12.35 23.79
N PRO A 35 3.28 -13.62 23.33
CA PRO A 35 2.98 -13.97 21.94
C PRO A 35 1.59 -13.53 21.49
N THR A 36 0.61 -13.55 22.42
CA THR A 36 -0.76 -13.10 22.18
C THR A 36 -0.84 -11.63 21.81
N GLU A 37 0.00 -10.79 22.41
CA GLU A 37 0.04 -9.35 22.11
C GLU A 37 0.77 -9.10 20.78
N ALA A 38 1.88 -9.80 20.54
CA ALA A 38 2.63 -9.68 19.29
C ALA A 38 1.77 -10.04 18.06
N VAL A 39 0.92 -11.09 18.14
CA VAL A 39 -0.05 -11.43 17.07
C VAL A 39 -1.05 -10.29 16.84
N ARG A 40 -1.66 -9.78 17.91
CA ARG A 40 -2.72 -8.76 17.80
C ARG A 40 -2.21 -7.49 17.15
N TYR A 41 -1.05 -7.00 17.60
CA TYR A 41 -0.42 -5.82 17.00
C TYR A 41 -0.06 -6.05 15.54
N GLN A 42 0.47 -7.22 15.20
CA GLN A 42 0.85 -7.54 13.83
C GLN A 42 -0.35 -7.52 12.86
N ILE A 43 -1.48 -8.12 13.25
CA ILE A 43 -2.72 -8.10 12.45
C ILE A 43 -3.22 -6.66 12.28
N LEU A 44 -3.20 -5.88 13.36
CA LEU A 44 -3.66 -4.49 13.36
C LEU A 44 -2.80 -3.60 12.42
N ILE A 45 -1.47 -3.78 12.45
CA ILE A 45 -0.54 -3.10 11.55
C ILE A 45 -0.77 -3.50 10.09
N MET A 46 -0.97 -4.79 9.81
CA MET A 46 -1.26 -5.27 8.46
C MET A 46 -2.55 -4.65 7.89
N PHE A 47 -3.61 -4.58 8.70
CA PHE A 47 -4.83 -3.88 8.31
C PHE A 47 -4.58 -2.40 8.04
N LEU A 48 -3.86 -1.73 8.94
CA LEU A 48 -3.56 -0.30 8.79
C LEU A 48 -2.78 0.00 7.50
N ILE A 49 -1.74 -0.79 7.22
CA ILE A 49 -0.90 -0.64 6.02
C ILE A 49 -1.73 -0.90 4.76
N THR A 50 -2.56 -1.95 4.75
CA THR A 50 -3.36 -2.31 3.58
C THR A 50 -4.45 -1.28 3.29
N THR A 51 -5.17 -0.85 4.32
CA THR A 51 -6.18 0.20 4.20
C THR A 51 -5.53 1.52 3.77
N GLY A 52 -4.42 1.92 4.40
CA GLY A 52 -3.68 3.13 4.06
C GLY A 52 -3.15 3.11 2.62
N THR A 53 -2.58 1.99 2.19
CA THR A 53 -2.05 1.83 0.82
C THR A 53 -3.18 1.76 -0.21
N GLY A 54 -4.29 1.09 0.11
CA GLY A 54 -5.49 1.05 -0.72
C GLY A 54 -6.08 2.44 -0.95
N PHE A 55 -6.34 3.18 0.13
CA PHE A 55 -6.82 4.55 0.05
C PHE A 55 -5.83 5.48 -0.65
N GLY A 56 -4.53 5.37 -0.31
CA GLY A 56 -3.48 6.16 -0.95
C GLY A 56 -3.42 5.93 -2.46
N THR A 57 -3.52 4.67 -2.90
CA THR A 57 -3.53 4.32 -4.33
C THR A 57 -4.77 4.86 -5.03
N ILE A 58 -5.95 4.76 -4.42
CA ILE A 58 -7.20 5.32 -4.95
C ILE A 58 -7.10 6.84 -5.08
N THR A 59 -6.67 7.53 -4.02
CA THR A 59 -6.51 8.99 -4.00
C THR A 59 -5.45 9.46 -5.00
N ALA A 60 -4.30 8.79 -5.06
CA ALA A 60 -3.25 9.11 -6.03
C ALA A 60 -3.74 8.94 -7.47
N ILE A 61 -4.41 7.82 -7.80
CA ILE A 61 -4.92 7.60 -9.16
C ILE A 61 -6.01 8.61 -9.52
N THR A 62 -6.92 8.93 -8.59
CA THR A 62 -7.99 9.90 -8.86
C THR A 62 -7.46 11.33 -9.00
N LEU A 63 -6.50 11.74 -8.18
CA LEU A 63 -5.82 13.04 -8.32
C LEU A 63 -5.01 13.12 -9.61
N THR A 64 -4.21 12.11 -9.92
CA THR A 64 -3.44 12.06 -11.17
C THR A 64 -4.36 12.05 -12.38
N SER A 65 -5.46 11.29 -12.34
CA SER A 65 -6.45 11.28 -13.41
C SER A 65 -7.10 12.66 -13.58
N ARG A 66 -7.52 13.33 -12.49
CA ARG A 66 -8.07 14.69 -12.55
C ARG A 66 -7.06 15.74 -13.00
N HIS A 67 -5.78 15.55 -12.69
CA HIS A 67 -4.72 16.48 -13.08
C HIS A 67 -4.33 16.31 -14.56
N LEU A 68 -4.41 15.08 -15.09
CA LEU A 68 -3.97 14.75 -16.44
C LEU A 68 -5.09 14.77 -17.48
N PHE A 69 -6.35 14.58 -17.05
CA PHE A 69 -7.54 14.54 -17.91
C PHE A 69 -8.49 15.70 -17.61
N ASP A 70 -8.71 16.56 -18.61
CA ASP A 70 -9.77 17.58 -18.60
C ASP A 70 -11.17 16.90 -18.63
N PRO A 71 -12.29 17.58 -18.29
CA PRO A 71 -13.67 17.06 -18.33
C PRO A 71 -14.11 16.52 -19.69
N ARG A 72 -13.30 16.70 -20.75
CA ARG A 72 -13.52 16.16 -22.09
C ARG A 72 -12.74 14.88 -22.39
N HIS A 73 -12.16 14.21 -21.37
CA HIS A 73 -11.36 12.98 -21.53
C HIS A 73 -10.19 13.10 -22.52
N ARG A 74 -9.72 14.32 -22.78
CA ARG A 74 -8.51 14.55 -23.57
C ARG A 74 -7.30 14.53 -22.65
N LEU A 75 -6.37 13.62 -22.94
CA LEU A 75 -5.07 13.54 -22.31
C LEU A 75 -4.25 14.77 -22.73
N ARG A 76 -4.00 15.71 -21.82
CA ARG A 76 -3.20 16.91 -22.14
C ARG A 76 -1.71 16.56 -22.11
N ILE A 77 -1.19 16.14 -23.28
CA ILE A 77 0.25 15.89 -23.52
C ILE A 77 1.11 17.12 -23.16
N GLU A 78 0.53 18.33 -23.22
CA GLU A 78 1.14 19.60 -22.83
C GLU A 78 1.68 19.60 -21.38
N ARG A 79 1.02 18.89 -20.45
CA ARG A 79 1.48 18.78 -19.03
C ARG A 79 2.59 17.75 -18.84
N LEU A 80 2.67 16.74 -19.71
CA LEU A 80 3.73 15.73 -19.68
C LEU A 80 5.05 16.23 -20.31
N GLN A 81 4.98 17.21 -21.21
CA GLN A 81 6.16 17.82 -21.83
C GLN A 81 6.74 19.01 -21.03
N ALA A 82 5.97 19.61 -20.13
CA ALA A 82 6.39 20.78 -19.36
C ALA A 82 7.48 20.48 -18.30
N GLU A 83 7.68 19.21 -17.94
CA GLU A 83 8.69 18.77 -16.97
C GLU A 83 9.98 18.24 -17.64
N GLY A 84 10.09 18.40 -18.97
CA GLY A 84 11.23 17.98 -19.78
C GLY A 84 12.07 19.14 -20.33
N ARG A 85 12.23 20.24 -19.58
CA ARG A 85 13.10 21.35 -19.99
C ARG A 85 13.94 21.87 -18.84
#